data_AF-A0A6A4BZA6-F1
#
_entry.id   AF-A0A6A4BZA6-F1
#
_cell.length_a   1.000
_cell.length_b   1.000
_cell.length_c   1.000
_cell.angle_alpha   90.00
_cell.angle_beta   90.00
_cell.angle_gamma   90.00
#
_symmetry.space_group_name_H-M   'P 1'
#
loop_
_entity.id
_entity.type
_entity.pdbx_description
1 polymer ?
#
loop_
_entity_poly.entity_id
_entity_poly.type
_entity_poly.pdbx_seq_one_letter_code
_entity_poly.pdbx_strand_id
1 'polypeptide(L)'
;MEGGSSTSQFHIEAPPQEEYPSEQAAEAAIHCWTRAHKFNVSRQKVERNDDGEIRYRLFACDQSGKPKNTRKIAEADRKRPMRRTKRSGCPMRISIVAVDPLNPAGAWRVAHTRDGSYAHNHPVSDDIRIHVAHRQREARRLRATEATNTDIVDLQVMAGVSSSRIYATMLLSDENTLAIPKDIANAKAARRSKLLANKTSNEALFDMLRDKGFHFSFDIDPESNRLFYLMWAHPATTKLAREFMDLLIVDCTYKTNRYGMPLLNAIILTGLNTILPFAQVWLPGEAEPDYVWAFNKLKELMQEQSVPMPRVVFTDRDLACTNATESVFPESDKMLCHWHIRRNVLAQAKKKFGLVHTHNAAAGRKKTNNLDTDIFMAKFDATVNSKTEREFDERSFGLRAMNAGMGKYLDA
;
A
#
# COMPACT_ATOMS: atom_id res chain seq x y z
N MET A 1 -54.42 22.40 5.02
CA MET A 1 -54.01 21.84 6.33
C MET A 1 -52.52 21.60 6.27
N GLU A 2 -51.75 22.56 6.76
CA GLU A 2 -50.29 22.48 6.81
C GLU A 2 -49.89 21.46 7.87
N GLY A 3 -49.28 20.36 7.44
CA GLY A 3 -48.68 19.38 8.34
C GLY A 3 -47.45 19.99 8.99
N GLY A 4 -47.58 20.43 10.24
CA GLY A 4 -46.46 20.86 11.07
C GLY A 4 -45.45 19.73 11.22
N SER A 5 -44.29 19.87 10.58
CA SER A 5 -43.12 19.02 10.83
C SER A 5 -42.61 19.35 12.23
N SER A 6 -42.93 18.49 13.21
CA SER A 6 -42.38 18.58 14.57
C SER A 6 -40.86 18.51 14.46
N THR A 7 -40.19 19.65 14.61
CA THR A 7 -38.73 19.69 14.62
C THR A 7 -38.31 19.20 15.99
N SER A 8 -37.87 17.94 16.08
CA SER A 8 -37.39 17.36 17.33
C SER A 8 -36.25 18.21 17.87
N GLN A 9 -36.48 18.85 19.02
CA GLN A 9 -35.47 19.66 19.71
C GLN A 9 -34.73 18.75 20.69
N PHE A 10 -33.41 18.66 20.50
CA PHE A 10 -32.51 17.92 21.37
C PHE A 10 -31.78 18.94 22.25
N HIS A 11 -31.70 18.64 23.55
CA HIS A 11 -30.91 19.41 24.50
C HIS A 11 -29.58 18.69 24.71
N ILE A 12 -28.48 19.31 24.26
CA ILE A 12 -27.12 18.78 24.41
C ILE A 12 -26.34 19.75 25.29
N GLU A 13 -25.55 19.22 26.22
CA GLU A 13 -24.80 20.04 27.17
C GLU A 13 -23.78 20.94 26.46
N ALA A 14 -23.90 22.25 26.75
CA ALA A 14 -23.00 23.27 26.24
C ALA A 14 -21.62 23.16 26.91
N PRO A 15 -20.53 23.58 26.23
CA PRO A 15 -19.26 23.81 26.91
C PRO A 15 -19.43 24.75 28.12
N PRO A 16 -18.77 24.47 29.26
CA PRO A 16 -18.93 25.27 30.48
C PRO A 16 -18.41 26.70 30.28
N GLN A 17 -18.99 27.66 31.01
CA GLN A 17 -18.58 29.07 30.95
C GLN A 17 -17.36 29.31 31.86
N GLU A 18 -16.20 28.81 31.42
CA GLU A 18 -14.93 28.98 32.11
C GLU A 18 -14.06 30.05 31.45
N GLU A 19 -13.09 30.56 32.21
CA GLU A 19 -12.03 31.44 31.73
C GLU A 19 -10.77 30.65 31.38
N TYR A 20 -10.10 31.09 30.33
CA TYR A 20 -8.90 30.46 29.76
C TYR A 20 -7.85 31.54 29.52
N PRO A 21 -6.55 31.19 29.57
CA PRO A 21 -5.47 32.18 29.49
C PRO A 21 -5.34 32.86 28.12
N SER A 22 -5.95 32.31 27.06
CA SER A 22 -5.88 32.88 25.70
C SER A 22 -7.04 32.42 24.81
N GLU A 23 -7.19 33.10 23.66
CA GLU A 23 -8.14 32.75 22.61
C GLU A 23 -7.99 31.29 22.16
N GLN A 24 -6.75 30.87 21.92
CA GLN A 24 -6.43 29.52 21.45
C GLN A 24 -6.72 28.47 22.51
N ALA A 25 -6.49 28.78 23.79
CA ALA A 25 -6.82 27.88 24.90
C ALA A 25 -8.34 27.70 25.03
N ALA A 26 -9.11 28.79 24.94
CA ALA A 26 -10.57 28.72 24.96
C ALA A 26 -11.14 27.93 23.77
N GLU A 27 -10.61 28.14 22.55
CA GLU A 27 -11.02 27.37 21.38
C GLU A 27 -10.64 25.88 21.51
N ALA A 28 -9.46 25.57 22.03
CA ALA A 28 -9.03 24.20 22.28
C ALA A 28 -9.94 23.50 23.31
N ALA A 29 -10.34 24.20 24.38
CA ALA A 29 -11.26 23.69 25.38
C ALA A 29 -12.64 23.37 24.79
N ILE A 30 -13.21 24.27 23.98
CA ILE A 30 -14.47 23.99 23.25
C ILE A 30 -14.32 22.75 22.34
N HIS A 31 -13.22 22.63 21.60
CA HIS A 31 -13.00 21.48 20.74
C HIS A 31 -12.78 20.18 21.51
N CYS A 32 -12.15 20.23 22.69
CA CYS A 32 -12.03 19.09 23.59
C CYS A 32 -13.41 18.67 24.13
N TRP A 33 -14.20 19.62 24.63
CA TRP A 33 -15.55 19.39 25.13
C TRP A 33 -16.45 18.76 24.07
N THR A 34 -16.53 19.38 22.89
CA THR A 34 -17.39 18.90 21.80
C THR A 34 -16.98 17.51 21.30
N ARG A 35 -15.68 17.16 21.36
CA ARG A 35 -15.18 15.81 21.06
C ARG A 35 -15.76 14.78 22.04
N ALA A 36 -15.67 15.05 23.34
CA ALA A 36 -16.20 14.16 24.38
C ALA A 36 -17.72 13.99 24.29
N HIS A 37 -18.43 15.07 23.91
CA HIS A 37 -19.89 15.10 23.77
C HIS A 37 -20.39 14.72 22.37
N LYS A 38 -19.51 14.17 21.52
CA LYS A 38 -19.81 13.62 20.19
C LYS A 38 -20.54 14.57 19.22
N PHE A 39 -20.19 15.85 19.23
CA PHE A 39 -20.58 16.80 18.20
C PHE A 39 -19.40 17.69 17.78
N ASN A 40 -19.59 18.57 16.82
CA ASN A 40 -18.55 19.50 16.42
C ASN A 40 -19.10 20.91 16.23
N VAL A 41 -18.25 21.89 16.50
CA VAL A 41 -18.48 23.29 16.18
C VAL A 41 -17.44 23.82 15.20
N SER A 42 -17.82 24.80 14.40
CA SER A 42 -16.98 25.47 13.40
C SER A 42 -17.10 26.98 13.55
N ARG A 43 -15.99 27.69 13.28
CA ARG A 43 -15.94 29.17 13.32
C ARG A 43 -16.99 29.76 12.37
N GLN A 44 -17.75 30.75 12.84
CA GLN A 44 -18.82 31.41 12.06
C GLN A 44 -18.59 32.93 11.92
N LYS A 45 -18.52 33.65 13.03
CA LYS A 45 -18.38 35.12 13.06
C LYS A 45 -17.19 35.50 13.93
N VAL A 46 -16.52 36.58 13.58
CA VAL A 46 -15.51 37.24 14.41
C VAL A 46 -15.88 38.72 14.57
N GLU A 47 -15.59 39.30 15.72
CA GLU A 47 -15.63 40.76 15.90
C GLU A 47 -14.28 41.21 16.46
N ARG A 48 -13.89 42.43 16.08
CA ARG A 48 -12.59 43.01 16.40
C ARG A 48 -12.77 44.30 17.20
N ASN A 49 -11.77 44.67 18.01
CA ASN A 49 -11.67 46.00 18.61
C ASN A 49 -11.20 47.04 17.55
N ASP A 50 -11.08 48.29 17.97
CA ASP A 50 -10.67 49.40 17.09
C ASP A 50 -9.24 49.23 16.57
N ASP A 51 -8.38 48.55 17.34
CA ASP A 51 -7.01 48.17 16.94
C ASP A 51 -6.96 46.98 15.96
N GLY A 52 -8.11 46.39 15.62
CA GLY A 52 -8.23 45.28 14.68
C GLY A 52 -7.93 43.90 15.27
N GLU A 53 -7.73 43.80 16.57
CA GLU A 53 -7.54 42.55 17.31
C GLU A 53 -8.89 41.85 17.57
N ILE A 54 -8.90 40.53 17.57
CA ILE A 54 -10.15 39.76 17.72
C ILE A 54 -10.57 39.81 19.18
N ARG A 55 -11.79 40.29 19.48
CA ARG A 55 -12.34 40.34 20.84
C ARG A 55 -13.49 39.34 21.07
N TYR A 56 -14.02 38.78 19.99
CA TYR A 56 -15.18 37.89 20.00
C TYR A 56 -15.10 36.89 18.86
N ARG A 57 -15.40 35.62 19.15
CA ARG A 57 -15.67 34.60 18.12
C ARG A 57 -16.95 33.84 18.41
N LEU A 58 -17.77 33.68 17.38
CA LEU A 58 -18.93 32.80 17.36
C LEU A 58 -18.58 31.49 16.66
N PHE A 59 -18.92 30.39 17.31
CA PHE A 59 -18.92 29.05 16.76
C PHE A 59 -20.34 28.55 16.57
N ALA A 60 -20.53 27.77 15.52
CA ALA A 60 -21.79 27.11 15.22
C ALA A 60 -21.60 25.62 15.09
N CYS A 61 -22.62 24.83 15.42
CA CYS A 61 -22.60 23.40 15.14
C CYS A 61 -22.27 23.13 13.65
N ASP A 62 -21.57 22.04 13.37
CA ASP A 62 -21.20 21.66 12.00
C ASP A 62 -22.40 21.28 11.10
N GLN A 63 -23.55 20.97 11.72
CA GLN A 63 -24.84 20.80 11.06
C GLN A 63 -25.62 22.13 10.89
N SER A 64 -25.03 23.26 11.29
CA SER A 64 -25.66 24.57 11.11
C SER A 64 -25.74 25.00 9.64
N GLY A 65 -26.72 25.87 9.38
CA GLY A 65 -27.02 26.38 8.03
C GLY A 65 -27.83 25.39 7.20
N LYS A 66 -28.31 25.85 6.05
CA LYS A 66 -29.11 25.02 5.13
C LYS A 66 -28.24 24.53 3.96
N PRO A 67 -28.58 23.38 3.35
CA PRO A 67 -27.99 22.96 2.09
C PRO A 67 -28.14 24.05 1.03
N LYS A 68 -27.05 24.47 0.38
CA LYS A 68 -27.14 25.38 -0.77
C LYS A 68 -27.46 24.57 -2.03
N ASN A 69 -28.58 24.84 -2.70
CA ASN A 69 -28.92 24.26 -4.00
C ASN A 69 -28.45 25.18 -5.15
N THR A 70 -27.13 25.36 -5.28
CA THR A 70 -26.55 26.32 -6.24
C THR A 70 -26.91 26.01 -7.70
N ARG A 71 -27.26 24.75 -8.01
CA ARG A 71 -27.57 24.28 -9.37
C ARG A 71 -29.07 24.08 -9.63
N LYS A 72 -29.95 24.48 -8.69
CA LYS A 72 -31.42 24.34 -8.78
C LYS A 72 -31.89 22.93 -9.19
N ILE A 73 -31.18 21.89 -8.75
CA ILE A 73 -31.51 20.50 -9.10
C ILE A 73 -32.68 20.07 -8.23
N ALA A 74 -33.76 19.54 -8.83
CA ALA A 74 -34.89 19.00 -8.09
C ALA A 74 -34.48 17.73 -7.32
N GLU A 75 -35.20 17.41 -6.23
CA GLU A 75 -34.83 16.27 -5.39
C GLU A 75 -34.96 14.92 -6.14
N ALA A 76 -35.93 14.81 -7.05
CA ALA A 76 -36.12 13.66 -7.93
C ALA A 76 -34.94 13.44 -8.91
N ASP A 77 -34.26 14.51 -9.33
CA ASP A 77 -33.15 14.44 -10.30
C ASP A 77 -31.79 14.14 -9.65
N ARG A 78 -31.74 14.02 -8.32
CA ARG A 78 -30.51 13.77 -7.58
C ARG A 78 -30.07 12.31 -7.69
N LYS A 79 -29.24 12.04 -8.70
CA LYS A 79 -28.61 10.72 -8.95
C LYS A 79 -27.64 10.23 -7.85
N ARG A 80 -27.27 11.06 -6.86
CA ARG A 80 -26.32 10.69 -5.78
C ARG A 80 -26.91 10.91 -4.38
N PRO A 81 -27.85 10.08 -3.93
CA PRO A 81 -28.54 10.27 -2.65
C PRO A 81 -27.62 10.14 -1.42
N MET A 82 -26.52 9.37 -1.51
CA MET A 82 -25.59 9.13 -0.39
C MET A 82 -24.60 10.27 -0.08
N ARG A 83 -24.56 11.35 -0.88
CA ARG A 83 -23.65 12.48 -0.67
C ARG A 83 -24.41 13.73 -0.19
N ARG A 84 -25.35 13.53 0.74
CA ARG A 84 -26.11 14.62 1.37
C ARG A 84 -25.22 15.42 2.33
N THR A 85 -25.42 16.73 2.34
CA THR A 85 -24.82 17.60 3.35
C THR A 85 -25.41 17.28 4.72
N LYS A 86 -24.60 17.35 5.77
CA LYS A 86 -25.05 17.20 7.17
C LYS A 86 -25.74 18.46 7.72
N ARG A 87 -25.73 19.54 6.94
CA ARG A 87 -26.37 20.80 7.31
C ARG A 87 -27.90 20.63 7.37
N SER A 88 -28.43 20.62 8.58
CA SER A 88 -29.85 20.48 8.91
C SER A 88 -30.48 21.81 9.39
N GLY A 89 -29.70 22.90 9.43
CA GLY A 89 -30.14 24.16 10.00
C GLY A 89 -30.03 24.22 11.52
N CYS A 90 -29.15 23.41 12.12
CA CYS A 90 -28.98 23.35 13.58
C CYS A 90 -28.81 24.76 14.20
N PRO A 91 -29.61 25.12 15.23
CA PRO A 91 -29.56 26.44 15.86
C PRO A 91 -28.39 26.59 16.83
N MET A 92 -27.70 25.49 17.19
CA MET A 92 -26.63 25.49 18.19
C MET A 92 -25.53 26.52 17.89
N ARG A 93 -25.28 27.45 18.81
CA ARG A 93 -24.23 28.47 18.78
C ARG A 93 -23.55 28.62 20.14
N ILE A 94 -22.24 28.82 20.14
CA ILE A 94 -21.43 29.06 21.34
C ILE A 94 -20.39 30.12 21.01
N SER A 95 -20.08 31.02 21.93
CA SER A 95 -19.08 32.08 21.70
C SER A 95 -17.92 32.00 22.68
N ILE A 96 -16.78 32.55 22.26
CA ILE A 96 -15.69 32.92 23.16
C ILE A 96 -15.49 34.42 23.06
N VAL A 97 -15.25 35.06 24.19
CA VAL A 97 -15.09 36.51 24.29
C VAL A 97 -13.87 36.85 25.12
N ALA A 98 -13.13 37.87 24.73
CA ALA A 98 -12.07 38.43 25.56
C ALA A 98 -12.70 38.94 26.87
N VAL A 99 -12.08 38.64 28.01
CA VAL A 99 -12.53 39.13 29.32
C VAL A 99 -12.33 40.64 29.39
N ASP A 100 -11.20 41.14 28.87
CA ASP A 100 -10.94 42.55 28.62
C ASP A 100 -10.98 42.84 27.12
N PRO A 101 -12.02 43.52 26.61
CA PRO A 101 -12.13 43.87 25.19
C PRO A 101 -11.05 44.82 24.67
N LEU A 102 -10.39 45.56 25.56
CA LEU A 102 -9.29 46.48 25.24
C LEU A 102 -7.92 45.78 25.30
N ASN A 103 -7.86 44.58 25.89
CA ASN A 103 -6.67 43.73 25.91
C ASN A 103 -6.99 42.27 25.54
N PRO A 104 -7.27 41.98 24.25
CA PRO A 104 -7.61 40.64 23.79
C PRO A 104 -6.45 39.63 23.83
N ALA A 105 -5.23 40.07 24.16
CA ALA A 105 -4.09 39.19 24.43
C ALA A 105 -4.19 38.48 25.80
N GLY A 106 -5.06 38.99 26.70
CA GLY A 106 -5.30 38.42 28.01
C GLY A 106 -6.26 37.23 28.03
N ALA A 107 -7.00 37.08 29.13
CA ALA A 107 -7.91 35.97 29.35
C ALA A 107 -9.14 36.01 28.43
N TRP A 108 -9.63 34.82 28.07
CA TRP A 108 -10.83 34.60 27.26
C TRP A 108 -11.80 33.71 28.00
N ARG A 109 -13.11 33.97 27.87
CA ARG A 109 -14.14 33.14 28.47
C ARG A 109 -15.09 32.55 27.45
N VAL A 110 -15.58 31.36 27.72
CA VAL A 110 -16.69 30.75 26.97
C VAL A 110 -17.99 31.42 27.42
N ALA A 111 -18.77 31.92 26.47
CA ALA A 111 -20.04 32.59 26.71
C ALA A 111 -21.17 31.90 25.94
N HIS A 112 -22.25 31.59 26.65
CA HIS A 112 -23.45 31.05 26.04
C HIS A 112 -24.22 32.12 25.28
N THR A 113 -24.88 31.69 24.21
CA THR A 113 -25.78 32.54 23.43
C THR A 113 -27.21 32.34 23.91
N ARG A 114 -28.01 33.41 23.90
CA ARG A 114 -29.34 33.53 24.52
C ARG A 114 -30.20 32.26 24.47
N ASP A 115 -30.34 31.65 23.30
CA ASP A 115 -31.10 30.39 23.12
C ASP A 115 -30.35 29.36 22.26
N GLY A 116 -29.08 29.63 21.97
CA GLY A 116 -28.32 28.87 20.99
C GLY A 116 -27.42 27.83 21.61
N SER A 117 -27.02 27.91 22.88
CA SER A 117 -25.91 27.07 23.37
C SER A 117 -26.28 25.65 23.80
N TYR A 118 -27.56 25.32 23.85
CA TYR A 118 -28.01 23.98 24.21
C TYR A 118 -28.95 23.35 23.18
N ALA A 119 -29.49 24.18 22.26
CA ALA A 119 -30.53 23.78 21.34
C ALA A 119 -29.94 23.14 20.07
N HIS A 120 -30.24 21.86 19.89
CA HIS A 120 -29.95 21.12 18.66
C HIS A 120 -31.24 20.62 18.02
N ASN A 121 -31.20 20.38 16.71
CA ASN A 121 -32.29 19.73 15.97
C ASN A 121 -31.89 18.33 15.47
N HIS A 122 -30.85 17.77 16.06
CA HIS A 122 -30.31 16.45 15.78
C HIS A 122 -29.73 15.87 17.08
N PRO A 123 -29.68 14.53 17.25
CA PRO A 123 -28.98 13.91 18.36
C PRO A 123 -27.46 14.09 18.22
N VAL A 124 -26.73 13.77 19.29
CA VAL A 124 -25.28 13.55 19.21
C VAL A 124 -24.95 12.45 18.20
N SER A 125 -23.74 12.47 17.64
CA SER A 125 -23.31 11.41 16.74
C SER A 125 -22.95 10.15 17.50
N ASP A 126 -23.22 8.96 16.94
CA ASP A 126 -22.79 7.70 17.56
C ASP A 126 -21.26 7.57 17.57
N ASP A 127 -20.64 7.96 16.45
CA ASP A 127 -19.20 7.91 16.21
C ASP A 127 -18.65 9.33 15.95
N ILE A 128 -17.70 9.77 16.78
CA ILE A 128 -17.06 11.08 16.64
C ILE A 128 -16.27 11.24 15.33
N ARG A 129 -15.81 10.13 14.75
CA ARG A 129 -15.05 10.12 13.48
C ARG A 129 -15.87 10.61 12.31
N ILE A 130 -17.20 10.69 12.41
CA ILE A 130 -18.01 11.25 11.33
C ILE A 130 -17.77 12.76 11.14
N HIS A 131 -17.22 13.43 12.14
CA HIS A 131 -16.93 14.86 12.12
C HIS A 131 -15.53 15.13 11.54
N VAL A 132 -15.48 15.58 10.29
CA VAL A 132 -14.23 15.82 9.55
C VAL A 132 -13.29 16.79 10.27
N ALA A 133 -13.82 17.82 10.93
CA ALA A 133 -13.02 18.82 11.62
C ALA A 133 -12.22 18.24 12.79
N HIS A 134 -12.80 17.31 13.56
CA HIS A 134 -12.10 16.60 14.64
C HIS A 134 -10.97 15.74 14.08
N ARG A 135 -11.24 14.96 13.02
CA ARG A 135 -10.20 14.16 12.35
C ARG A 135 -9.05 15.02 11.81
N GLN A 136 -9.36 16.17 11.21
CA GLN A 136 -8.36 17.10 10.68
C GLN A 136 -7.53 17.77 11.78
N ARG A 137 -8.15 18.15 12.91
CA ARG A 137 -7.42 18.69 14.06
C ARG A 137 -6.48 17.65 14.66
N GLU A 138 -6.94 16.42 14.84
CA GLU A 138 -6.12 15.32 15.34
C GLU A 138 -4.95 15.03 14.39
N ALA A 139 -5.20 14.93 13.09
CA ALA A 139 -4.14 14.73 12.10
C ALA A 139 -3.10 15.87 12.10
N ARG A 140 -3.50 17.12 12.38
CA ARG A 140 -2.56 18.25 12.53
C ARG A 140 -1.76 18.15 13.83
N ARG A 141 -2.41 17.74 14.93
CA ARG A 141 -1.75 17.54 16.24
C ARG A 141 -0.66 16.48 16.12
N LEU A 142 -1.00 15.30 15.59
CA LEU A 142 -0.06 14.19 15.41
C LEU A 142 1.13 14.58 14.53
N ARG A 143 0.92 15.36 13.46
CA ARG A 143 2.04 15.87 12.63
C ARG A 143 2.98 16.81 13.38
N ALA A 144 2.49 17.53 14.39
CA ALA A 144 3.30 18.47 15.17
C ALA A 144 4.04 17.77 16.33
N THR A 145 3.49 16.70 16.89
CA THR A 145 4.02 16.03 18.08
C THR A 145 4.68 14.67 17.82
N GLU A 146 4.31 13.97 16.76
CA GLU A 146 4.73 12.60 16.46
C GLU A 146 5.18 12.46 15.00
N ALA A 147 6.40 12.90 14.71
CA ALA A 147 7.01 12.72 13.40
C ALA A 147 7.04 11.23 12.97
N THR A 148 7.24 10.30 13.92
CA THR A 148 7.43 8.87 13.69
C THR A 148 6.20 8.11 13.17
N ASN A 149 4.98 8.41 13.64
CA ASN A 149 3.77 7.68 13.22
C ASN A 149 3.28 8.08 11.82
N THR A 150 3.51 9.34 11.43
CA THR A 150 3.17 9.84 10.09
C THR A 150 4.08 9.22 9.04
N ASP A 151 5.37 9.02 9.38
CA ASP A 151 6.36 8.36 8.53
C ASP A 151 6.01 6.90 8.27
N ILE A 152 5.50 6.16 9.27
CA ILE A 152 5.09 4.76 9.09
C ILE A 152 3.96 4.64 8.07
N VAL A 153 2.94 5.50 8.15
CA VAL A 153 1.83 5.49 7.18
C VAL A 153 2.36 5.83 5.79
N ASP A 154 3.21 6.85 5.67
CA ASP A 154 3.78 7.24 4.38
C ASP A 154 4.68 6.15 3.78
N LEU A 155 5.49 5.46 4.60
CA LEU A 155 6.29 4.29 4.21
C LEU A 155 5.41 3.11 3.79
N GLN A 156 4.34 2.82 4.52
CA GLN A 156 3.40 1.77 4.13
C GLN A 156 2.66 2.11 2.83
N VAL A 157 2.36 3.38 2.61
CA VAL A 157 1.82 3.86 1.33
C VAL A 157 2.85 3.68 0.21
N MET A 158 4.13 3.97 0.45
CA MET A 158 5.23 3.71 -0.50
C MET A 158 5.37 2.24 -0.85
N ALA A 159 5.31 1.37 0.15
CA ALA A 159 5.40 -0.07 0.01
C ALA A 159 4.15 -0.70 -0.64
N GLY A 160 3.16 0.10 -1.05
CA GLY A 160 1.96 -0.38 -1.73
C GLY A 160 0.97 -1.12 -0.82
N VAL A 161 1.10 -0.99 0.51
CA VAL A 161 0.22 -1.67 1.48
C VAL A 161 -1.24 -1.21 1.29
N SER A 162 -2.19 -2.15 1.37
CA SER A 162 -3.61 -1.84 1.20
C SER A 162 -4.12 -0.92 2.30
N SER A 163 -5.10 -0.05 1.99
CA SER A 163 -5.64 0.90 2.97
C SER A 163 -6.19 0.20 4.23
N SER A 164 -6.76 -1.00 4.07
CA SER A 164 -7.27 -1.80 5.19
C SER A 164 -6.16 -2.27 6.13
N ARG A 165 -5.01 -2.67 5.60
CA ARG A 165 -3.86 -3.10 6.41
C ARG A 165 -3.18 -1.92 7.11
N ILE A 166 -3.08 -0.79 6.43
CA ILE A 166 -2.61 0.46 7.04
C ILE A 166 -3.55 0.83 8.20
N TYR A 167 -4.86 0.80 7.98
CA TYR A 167 -5.85 1.11 9.00
C TYR A 167 -5.77 0.16 10.21
N ALA A 168 -5.64 -1.15 9.97
CA ALA A 168 -5.44 -2.12 11.05
C ALA A 168 -4.17 -1.82 11.86
N THR A 169 -3.06 -1.46 11.20
CA THR A 169 -1.82 -1.08 11.89
C THR A 169 -2.02 0.18 12.75
N MET A 170 -2.76 1.16 12.24
CA MET A 170 -3.08 2.37 13.01
C MET A 170 -3.91 2.06 14.25
N LEU A 171 -4.93 1.19 14.13
CA LEU A 171 -5.76 0.77 15.28
C LEU A 171 -4.96 -0.01 16.33
N LEU A 172 -4.00 -0.82 15.91
CA LEU A 172 -3.11 -1.54 16.84
C LEU A 172 -2.15 -0.58 17.57
N SER A 173 -1.81 0.55 16.95
CA SER A 173 -0.91 1.54 17.54
C SER A 173 -1.67 2.52 18.45
N ASP A 174 -2.88 2.91 18.07
CA ASP A 174 -3.79 3.76 18.83
C ASP A 174 -5.25 3.35 18.58
N GLU A 175 -5.85 2.67 19.55
CA GLU A 175 -7.26 2.25 19.50
C GLU A 175 -8.23 3.43 19.43
N ASN A 176 -7.82 4.61 19.92
CA ASN A 176 -8.62 5.82 19.96
C ASN A 176 -8.43 6.71 18.72
N THR A 177 -7.74 6.20 17.68
CA THR A 177 -7.46 6.97 16.48
C THR A 177 -8.74 7.49 15.84
N LEU A 178 -8.73 8.78 15.50
CA LEU A 178 -9.86 9.39 14.78
C LEU A 178 -9.81 9.12 13.28
N ALA A 179 -8.73 8.53 12.75
CA ALA A 179 -8.59 8.26 11.34
C ALA A 179 -9.63 7.24 10.86
N ILE A 180 -10.07 7.39 9.61
CA ILE A 180 -10.91 6.39 8.94
C ILE A 180 -10.24 5.89 7.66
N PRO A 181 -10.62 4.72 7.11
CA PRO A 181 -10.05 4.19 5.87
C PRO A 181 -10.10 5.19 4.69
N LYS A 182 -11.11 6.08 4.68
CA LYS A 182 -11.23 7.13 3.68
C LYS A 182 -10.11 8.18 3.77
N ASP A 183 -9.65 8.51 4.96
CA ASP A 183 -8.56 9.47 5.15
C ASP A 183 -7.24 8.90 4.61
N ILE A 184 -6.96 7.61 4.86
CA ILE A 184 -5.82 6.88 4.27
C ILE A 184 -5.93 6.86 2.75
N ALA A 185 -7.10 6.53 2.20
CA ALA A 185 -7.30 6.52 0.75
C ALA A 185 -7.07 7.92 0.13
N ASN A 186 -7.52 8.99 0.79
CA ASN A 186 -7.28 10.36 0.36
C ASN A 186 -5.79 10.73 0.44
N ALA A 187 -5.07 10.29 1.48
CA ALA A 187 -3.63 10.49 1.61
C ALA A 187 -2.85 9.79 0.49
N LYS A 188 -3.20 8.52 0.18
CA LYS A 188 -2.65 7.79 -0.96
C LYS A 188 -2.90 8.52 -2.29
N ALA A 189 -4.11 9.05 -2.49
CA ALA A 189 -4.45 9.79 -3.69
C ALA A 189 -3.68 11.11 -3.80
N ALA A 190 -3.57 11.88 -2.71
CA ALA A 190 -2.80 13.13 -2.67
C ALA A 190 -1.32 12.87 -2.97
N ARG A 191 -0.74 11.82 -2.38
CA ARG A 191 0.64 11.42 -2.63
C ARG A 191 0.86 10.97 -4.07
N ARG A 192 -0.04 10.15 -4.63
CA ARG A 192 0.00 9.77 -6.04
C ARG A 192 -0.10 11.01 -6.94
N SER A 193 -0.97 11.96 -6.62
CA SER A 193 -1.08 13.22 -7.38
C SER A 193 0.22 14.02 -7.34
N LYS A 194 0.88 14.10 -6.18
CA LYS A 194 2.18 14.77 -6.03
C LYS A 194 3.28 14.06 -6.81
N LEU A 195 3.33 12.72 -6.74
CA LEU A 195 4.29 11.90 -7.48
C LEU A 195 4.13 12.08 -9.00
N LEU A 196 2.88 12.08 -9.48
CA LEU A 196 2.60 12.23 -10.90
C LEU A 196 2.84 13.66 -11.39
N ALA A 197 2.58 14.69 -10.58
CA ALA A 197 2.81 16.10 -10.95
C ALA A 197 2.25 16.46 -12.35
N ASN A 198 1.00 16.05 -12.62
CA ASN A 198 0.29 16.15 -13.91
C ASN A 198 0.85 15.31 -15.07
N LYS A 199 1.84 14.47 -14.81
CA LYS A 199 2.38 13.49 -15.77
C LYS A 199 1.58 12.20 -15.74
N THR A 200 1.67 11.44 -16.82
CA THR A 200 1.24 10.05 -16.88
C THR A 200 2.10 9.18 -15.95
N SER A 201 1.62 7.97 -15.63
CA SER A 201 2.39 7.06 -14.77
C SER A 201 3.71 6.61 -15.40
N ASN A 202 3.79 6.51 -16.73
CA ASN A 202 5.02 6.12 -17.42
C ASN A 202 6.01 7.28 -17.47
N GLU A 203 5.58 8.50 -17.75
CA GLU A 203 6.45 9.68 -17.69
C GLU A 203 7.07 9.87 -16.31
N ALA A 204 6.25 9.79 -15.24
CA ALA A 204 6.75 9.89 -13.88
C ALA A 204 7.71 8.74 -13.51
N LEU A 205 7.50 7.54 -14.05
CA LEU A 205 8.42 6.41 -13.88
C LEU A 205 9.76 6.67 -14.57
N PHE A 206 9.75 7.10 -15.84
CA PHE A 206 10.98 7.37 -16.59
C PHE A 206 11.77 8.55 -16.02
N ASP A 207 11.10 9.58 -15.52
CA ASP A 207 11.76 10.66 -14.78
C ASP A 207 12.44 10.12 -13.51
N MET A 208 11.75 9.27 -12.75
CA MET A 208 12.34 8.66 -11.56
C MET A 208 13.56 7.79 -11.89
N LEU A 209 13.50 6.99 -12.96
CA LEU A 209 14.63 6.18 -13.40
C LEU A 209 15.83 7.06 -13.80
N ARG A 210 15.60 8.13 -14.56
CA ARG A 210 16.65 9.10 -14.93
C ARG A 210 17.23 9.83 -13.72
N ASP A 211 16.37 10.41 -12.87
CA ASP A 211 16.78 11.18 -11.69
C ASP A 211 17.61 10.36 -10.70
N LYS A 212 17.36 9.05 -10.65
CA LYS A 212 18.10 8.10 -9.80
C LYS A 212 19.27 7.42 -10.49
N GLY A 213 19.54 7.75 -11.75
CA GLY A 213 20.65 7.20 -12.53
C GLY A 213 20.53 5.70 -12.81
N PHE A 214 19.30 5.18 -12.93
CA PHE A 214 19.08 3.81 -13.37
C PHE A 214 19.40 3.69 -14.85
N HIS A 215 20.01 2.58 -15.23
CA HIS A 215 20.00 2.16 -16.62
C HIS A 215 18.62 1.57 -16.92
N PHE A 216 18.05 1.88 -18.09
CA PHE A 216 16.80 1.29 -18.52
C PHE A 216 16.71 1.20 -20.04
N SER A 217 16.03 0.17 -20.53
CA SER A 217 15.71 -0.04 -21.94
C SER A 217 14.25 -0.40 -22.05
N PHE A 218 13.57 0.03 -23.11
CA PHE A 218 12.15 -0.21 -23.27
C PHE A 218 11.78 -0.27 -24.74
N ASP A 219 10.71 -1.01 -25.02
CA ASP A 219 10.06 -1.04 -26.32
C ASP A 219 8.57 -0.77 -26.14
N ILE A 220 7.98 -0.15 -27.15
CA ILE A 220 6.57 0.23 -27.19
C ILE A 220 5.90 -0.61 -28.27
N ASP A 221 4.71 -1.10 -27.98
CA ASP A 221 3.88 -1.78 -28.96
C ASP A 221 3.45 -0.78 -30.05
N PRO A 222 3.80 -0.99 -31.33
CA PRO A 222 3.52 -0.04 -32.41
C PRO A 222 2.03 0.26 -32.60
N GLU A 223 1.15 -0.70 -32.32
CA GLU A 223 -0.29 -0.55 -32.54
C GLU A 223 -0.98 0.19 -31.38
N SER A 224 -0.76 -0.26 -30.15
CA SER A 224 -1.44 0.31 -28.97
C SER A 224 -0.71 1.50 -28.36
N ASN A 225 0.52 1.77 -28.79
CA ASN A 225 1.42 2.77 -28.21
C ASN A 225 1.60 2.60 -26.69
N ARG A 226 1.52 1.35 -26.21
CA ARG A 226 1.70 0.99 -24.81
C ARG A 226 3.11 0.46 -24.59
N LEU A 227 3.65 0.75 -23.40
CA LEU A 227 4.89 0.15 -22.94
C LEU A 227 4.75 -1.38 -22.98
N PHE A 228 5.58 -2.02 -23.81
CA PHE A 228 5.50 -3.44 -24.12
C PHE A 228 6.57 -4.21 -23.35
N TYR A 229 7.80 -3.70 -23.38
CA TYR A 229 8.91 -4.18 -22.55
C TYR A 229 9.53 -3.03 -21.74
N LEU A 230 10.02 -3.34 -20.54
CA LEU A 230 10.83 -2.41 -19.75
C LEU A 230 11.86 -3.19 -18.93
N MET A 231 13.14 -2.96 -19.20
CA MET A 231 14.25 -3.38 -18.35
C MET A 231 14.74 -2.18 -17.53
N TRP A 232 15.11 -2.41 -16.27
CA TRP A 232 15.84 -1.45 -15.46
C TRP A 232 16.90 -2.11 -14.59
N ALA A 233 17.99 -1.39 -14.33
CA ALA A 233 19.10 -1.83 -13.48
C ALA A 233 19.56 -0.70 -12.56
N HIS A 234 19.78 -1.04 -11.28
CA HIS A 234 20.17 -0.06 -10.27
C HIS A 234 21.69 0.19 -10.36
N PRO A 235 22.16 1.45 -10.40
CA PRO A 235 23.57 1.76 -10.68
C PRO A 235 24.55 1.15 -9.67
N ALA A 236 24.16 1.06 -8.40
CA ALA A 236 25.01 0.43 -7.38
C ALA A 236 25.17 -1.09 -7.58
N THR A 237 24.12 -1.82 -7.94
CA THR A 237 24.21 -3.27 -8.15
C THR A 237 24.87 -3.59 -9.48
N THR A 238 24.70 -2.74 -10.50
CA THR A 238 25.45 -2.81 -11.76
C THR A 238 26.96 -2.65 -11.56
N LYS A 239 27.39 -1.77 -10.63
CA LYS A 239 28.83 -1.65 -10.29
C LYS A 239 29.35 -2.93 -9.64
N LEU A 240 28.62 -3.48 -8.68
CA LEU A 240 28.99 -4.72 -7.99
C LEU A 240 29.00 -5.91 -8.96
N ALA A 241 28.11 -5.92 -9.96
CA ALA A 241 28.07 -6.95 -10.99
C ALA A 241 29.39 -7.11 -11.75
N ARG A 242 30.21 -6.05 -11.87
CA ARG A 242 31.53 -6.15 -12.51
C ARG A 242 32.47 -7.14 -11.83
N GLU A 243 32.32 -7.30 -10.52
CA GLU A 243 33.16 -8.19 -9.70
C GLU A 243 32.50 -9.54 -9.43
N PHE A 244 31.17 -9.62 -9.50
CA PHE A 244 30.39 -10.77 -9.00
C PHE A 244 29.48 -11.43 -10.07
N MET A 245 29.80 -11.29 -11.36
CA MET A 245 29.06 -11.94 -12.46
C MET A 245 29.61 -13.34 -12.80
N ASP A 246 29.99 -14.15 -11.81
CA ASP A 246 30.25 -15.57 -12.06
C ASP A 246 28.93 -16.33 -12.29
N LEU A 247 27.90 -15.98 -11.50
CA LEU A 247 26.60 -16.64 -11.47
C LEU A 247 25.50 -15.62 -11.74
N LEU A 248 24.73 -15.87 -12.81
CA LEU A 248 23.50 -15.14 -13.10
C LEU A 248 22.31 -16.07 -12.86
N ILE A 249 21.42 -15.71 -11.93
CA ILE A 249 20.18 -16.46 -11.73
C ILE A 249 19.03 -15.63 -12.29
N VAL A 250 18.20 -16.26 -13.12
CA VAL A 250 17.03 -15.64 -13.72
C VAL A 250 15.77 -16.41 -13.36
N ASP A 251 14.74 -15.67 -12.93
CA ASP A 251 13.45 -16.24 -12.54
C ASP A 251 12.30 -15.29 -12.86
N CYS A 252 11.23 -15.84 -13.45
CA CYS A 252 10.00 -15.11 -13.74
C CYS A 252 9.01 -15.22 -12.58
N THR A 253 8.68 -14.08 -11.97
CA THR A 253 7.59 -14.05 -11.00
C THR A 253 6.24 -13.98 -11.72
N TYR A 254 5.46 -15.05 -11.58
CA TYR A 254 4.21 -15.24 -12.33
C TYR A 254 3.09 -14.30 -11.89
N LYS A 255 2.61 -13.43 -12.80
CA LYS A 255 1.31 -12.72 -12.78
C LYS A 255 0.87 -12.15 -11.42
N THR A 256 1.82 -11.70 -10.60
CA THR A 256 1.54 -11.18 -9.26
C THR A 256 1.07 -9.73 -9.28
N ASN A 257 1.20 -9.04 -10.42
CA ASN A 257 0.79 -7.65 -10.58
C ASN A 257 -0.63 -7.54 -11.20
N ARG A 258 -1.25 -6.36 -11.05
CA ARG A 258 -2.60 -6.04 -11.53
C ARG A 258 -2.79 -6.15 -13.05
N TYR A 259 -1.69 -6.27 -13.79
CA TYR A 259 -1.66 -6.36 -15.26
C TYR A 259 -1.47 -7.80 -15.74
N GLY A 260 -1.23 -8.74 -14.83
CA GLY A 260 -0.94 -10.12 -15.20
C GLY A 260 0.36 -10.28 -16.01
N MET A 261 1.27 -9.31 -15.93
CA MET A 261 2.55 -9.34 -16.65
C MET A 261 3.61 -10.09 -15.83
N PRO A 262 4.42 -10.96 -16.47
CA PRO A 262 5.63 -11.52 -15.85
C PRO A 262 6.64 -10.43 -15.50
N LEU A 263 7.34 -10.63 -14.38
CA LEU A 263 8.52 -9.86 -14.02
C LEU A 263 9.69 -10.84 -13.91
N LEU A 264 10.59 -10.77 -14.89
CA LEU A 264 11.85 -11.49 -14.91
C LEU A 264 12.84 -10.77 -13.97
N ASN A 265 13.34 -11.49 -12.98
CA ASN A 265 14.36 -11.00 -12.07
C ASN A 265 15.70 -11.63 -12.45
N ALA A 266 16.68 -10.80 -12.80
CA ALA A 266 18.06 -11.21 -12.98
C ALA A 266 18.85 -10.81 -11.73
N ILE A 267 19.35 -11.81 -11.00
CA ILE A 267 20.07 -11.64 -9.74
C ILE A 267 21.47 -12.24 -9.83
N ILE A 268 22.38 -11.70 -9.03
CA ILE A 268 23.76 -12.18 -8.88
C ILE A 268 24.04 -12.54 -7.42
N LEU A 269 25.09 -13.34 -7.20
CA LEU A 269 25.59 -13.67 -5.87
C LEU A 269 26.97 -13.08 -5.66
N THR A 270 27.13 -12.37 -4.55
CA THR A 270 28.45 -11.91 -4.09
C THR A 270 29.22 -13.03 -3.39
N GLY A 271 30.53 -12.86 -3.23
CA GLY A 271 31.38 -13.80 -2.46
C GLY A 271 31.00 -13.96 -0.97
N LEU A 272 30.09 -13.12 -0.44
CA LEU A 272 29.54 -13.21 0.91
C LEU A 272 28.14 -13.84 0.94
N ASN A 273 27.75 -14.59 -0.11
CA ASN A 273 26.41 -15.18 -0.28
C ASN A 273 25.26 -14.15 -0.19
N THR A 274 25.53 -12.88 -0.49
CA THR A 274 24.49 -11.86 -0.58
C THR A 274 23.91 -11.85 -1.99
N ILE A 275 22.59 -11.97 -2.09
CA ILE A 275 21.84 -11.90 -3.35
C ILE A 275 21.57 -10.44 -3.68
N LEU A 276 21.93 -10.02 -4.89
CA LEU A 276 21.70 -8.66 -5.36
C LEU A 276 20.91 -8.67 -6.68
N PRO A 277 19.90 -7.79 -6.85
CA PRO A 277 19.23 -7.64 -8.13
C PRO A 277 20.19 -6.94 -9.11
N PHE A 278 20.59 -7.64 -10.17
CA PHE A 278 21.35 -7.04 -11.26
C PHE A 278 20.45 -6.18 -12.14
N ALA A 279 19.33 -6.76 -12.57
CA ALA A 279 18.36 -6.09 -13.41
C ALA A 279 16.99 -6.77 -13.28
N GLN A 280 15.95 -6.04 -13.67
CA GLN A 280 14.58 -6.52 -13.66
C GLN A 280 13.90 -6.15 -14.97
N VAL A 281 13.06 -7.05 -15.48
CA VAL A 281 12.42 -6.88 -16.79
C VAL A 281 10.93 -7.18 -16.70
N TRP A 282 10.12 -6.20 -17.07
CA TRP A 282 8.70 -6.42 -17.38
C TRP A 282 8.56 -6.98 -18.78
N LEU A 283 7.91 -8.14 -18.86
CA LEU A 283 7.63 -8.84 -20.10
C LEU A 283 6.11 -8.85 -20.35
N PRO A 284 5.67 -8.86 -21.62
CA PRO A 284 4.28 -9.08 -21.97
C PRO A 284 3.87 -10.56 -21.80
N GLY A 285 4.83 -11.48 -21.92
CA GLY A 285 4.65 -12.93 -21.82
C GLY A 285 5.91 -13.66 -21.37
N GLU A 286 5.84 -14.99 -21.39
CA GLU A 286 6.94 -15.92 -21.10
C GLU A 286 7.27 -16.77 -22.34
N ALA A 287 7.10 -16.19 -23.54
CA ALA A 287 7.47 -16.85 -24.79
C ALA A 287 8.96 -16.62 -25.12
N GLU A 288 9.52 -17.45 -25.99
CA GLU A 288 10.94 -17.37 -26.35
C GLU A 288 11.36 -15.98 -26.86
N PRO A 289 10.61 -15.29 -27.74
CA PRO A 289 10.95 -13.94 -28.16
C PRO A 289 11.01 -12.92 -27.00
N ASP A 290 10.17 -13.09 -25.98
CA ASP A 290 10.13 -12.21 -24.81
C ASP A 290 11.45 -12.33 -24.00
N TYR A 291 11.91 -13.57 -23.79
CA TYR A 291 13.17 -13.84 -23.13
C TYR A 291 14.39 -13.44 -23.96
N VAL A 292 14.36 -13.69 -25.28
CA VAL A 292 15.43 -13.26 -26.19
C VAL A 292 15.59 -11.75 -26.14
N TRP A 293 14.49 -10.98 -26.16
CA TRP A 293 14.55 -9.53 -25.99
C TRP A 293 15.23 -9.16 -24.65
N ALA A 294 14.77 -9.75 -23.55
CA ALA A 294 15.28 -9.45 -22.21
C ALA A 294 16.77 -9.76 -22.06
N PHE A 295 17.21 -10.94 -22.52
CA PHE A 295 18.61 -11.35 -22.45
C PHE A 295 19.50 -10.50 -23.36
N ASN A 296 19.02 -10.09 -24.53
CA ASN A 296 19.78 -9.14 -25.37
C ASN A 296 19.93 -7.79 -24.67
N LYS A 297 18.90 -7.25 -24.02
CA LYS A 297 19.02 -6.00 -23.23
C LYS A 297 19.94 -6.14 -22.04
N LEU A 298 19.92 -7.29 -21.36
CA LEU A 298 20.89 -7.60 -20.30
C LEU A 298 22.32 -7.64 -20.84
N LYS A 299 22.54 -8.26 -22.00
CA LYS A 299 23.84 -8.35 -22.66
C LYS A 299 24.36 -6.98 -23.10
N GLU A 300 23.49 -6.14 -23.69
CA GLU A 300 23.78 -4.74 -24.01
C GLU A 300 24.22 -3.97 -22.75
N LEU A 301 23.44 -4.06 -21.66
CA LEU A 301 23.78 -3.46 -20.37
C LEU A 301 25.15 -3.95 -19.86
N MET A 302 25.43 -5.25 -19.94
CA MET A 302 26.70 -5.81 -19.52
C MET A 302 27.87 -5.22 -20.33
N GLN A 303 27.72 -5.12 -21.65
CA GLN A 303 28.72 -4.55 -22.55
C GLN A 303 28.95 -3.07 -22.26
N GLU A 304 27.89 -2.26 -22.20
CA GLU A 304 27.95 -0.83 -21.93
C GLU A 304 28.58 -0.51 -20.57
N GLN A 305 28.33 -1.35 -19.58
CA GLN A 305 28.81 -1.14 -18.21
C GLN A 305 30.08 -1.93 -17.90
N SER A 306 30.69 -2.58 -18.90
CA SER A 306 31.89 -3.40 -18.73
C SER A 306 31.76 -4.46 -17.63
N VAL A 307 30.57 -5.07 -17.53
CA VAL A 307 30.30 -6.25 -16.71
C VAL A 307 30.67 -7.49 -17.53
N PRO A 308 31.43 -8.46 -16.98
CA PRO A 308 31.77 -9.67 -17.72
C PRO A 308 30.52 -10.52 -18.01
N MET A 309 30.56 -11.34 -19.05
CA MET A 309 29.48 -12.29 -19.33
C MET A 309 29.42 -13.35 -18.22
N PRO A 310 28.22 -13.83 -17.85
CA PRO A 310 28.09 -14.82 -16.80
C PRO A 310 28.78 -16.12 -17.16
N ARG A 311 29.47 -16.74 -16.21
CA ARG A 311 30.07 -18.07 -16.42
C ARG A 311 29.00 -19.15 -16.37
N VAL A 312 28.06 -19.01 -15.45
CA VAL A 312 26.92 -19.94 -15.31
C VAL A 312 25.63 -19.15 -15.23
N VAL A 313 24.63 -19.58 -16.00
CA VAL A 313 23.26 -19.08 -15.92
C VAL A 313 22.37 -20.14 -15.26
N PHE A 314 21.71 -19.75 -14.18
CA PHE A 314 20.69 -20.55 -13.53
C PHE A 314 19.31 -20.09 -13.96
N THR A 315 18.53 -21.02 -14.50
CA THR A 315 17.14 -20.78 -14.86
C THR A 315 16.24 -21.77 -14.11
N ASP A 316 14.93 -21.55 -14.13
CA ASP A 316 14.00 -22.65 -13.93
C ASP A 316 13.93 -23.52 -15.21
N ARG A 317 13.15 -24.61 -15.17
CA ARG A 317 13.01 -25.52 -16.30
C ARG A 317 11.96 -25.03 -17.31
N ASP A 318 12.01 -23.75 -17.66
CA ASP A 318 11.18 -23.17 -18.71
C ASP A 318 11.89 -23.30 -20.07
N LEU A 319 11.19 -23.91 -21.04
CA LEU A 319 11.77 -24.22 -22.34
C LEU A 319 12.10 -22.96 -23.13
N ALA A 320 11.22 -21.96 -23.09
CA ALA A 320 11.42 -20.69 -23.78
C ALA A 320 12.62 -19.91 -23.21
N CYS A 321 12.74 -19.86 -21.88
CA CYS A 321 13.88 -19.27 -21.18
C CYS A 321 15.19 -20.01 -21.47
N THR A 322 15.15 -21.35 -21.53
CA THR A 322 16.32 -22.19 -21.85
C THR A 322 16.82 -21.90 -23.26
N ASN A 323 15.93 -21.98 -24.27
CA ASN A 323 16.26 -21.69 -25.67
C ASN A 323 16.84 -20.28 -25.85
N ALA A 324 16.21 -19.29 -25.22
CA ALA A 324 16.68 -17.90 -25.27
C ALA A 324 18.06 -17.73 -24.62
N THR A 325 18.32 -18.43 -23.50
CA THR A 325 19.63 -18.41 -22.83
C THR A 325 20.70 -19.08 -23.69
N GLU A 326 20.40 -20.20 -24.34
CA GLU A 326 21.32 -20.88 -25.27
C GLU A 326 21.65 -19.99 -26.48
N SER A 327 20.68 -19.25 -26.99
CA SER A 327 20.86 -18.33 -28.11
C SER A 327 21.71 -17.10 -27.75
N VAL A 328 21.43 -16.45 -26.61
CA VAL A 328 22.05 -15.15 -26.25
C VAL A 328 23.38 -15.32 -25.50
N PHE A 329 23.49 -16.35 -24.66
CA PHE A 329 24.66 -16.69 -23.84
C PHE A 329 25.19 -18.11 -24.18
N PRO A 330 25.65 -18.34 -25.42
CA PRO A 330 26.08 -19.68 -25.85
C PRO A 330 27.28 -20.21 -25.05
N GLU A 331 28.20 -19.33 -24.63
CA GLU A 331 29.44 -19.69 -23.92
C GLU A 331 29.26 -19.93 -22.42
N SER A 332 28.14 -19.49 -21.83
CA SER A 332 27.88 -19.72 -20.41
C SER A 332 27.42 -21.16 -20.16
N ASP A 333 27.80 -21.77 -19.06
CA ASP A 333 27.20 -23.03 -18.62
C ASP A 333 25.75 -22.79 -18.17
N LYS A 334 24.88 -23.79 -18.34
CA LYS A 334 23.47 -23.69 -17.96
C LYS A 334 23.18 -24.68 -16.85
N MET A 335 22.58 -24.19 -15.78
CA MET A 335 22.18 -25.02 -14.65
C MET A 335 20.73 -24.77 -14.29
N LEU A 336 20.07 -25.80 -13.80
CA LEU A 336 18.70 -25.69 -13.33
C LEU A 336 18.68 -25.35 -11.84
N CYS A 337 17.79 -24.44 -11.46
CA CYS A 337 17.60 -24.06 -10.06
C CYS A 337 17.07 -25.24 -9.24
N HIS A 338 17.90 -25.73 -8.30
CA HIS A 338 17.55 -26.84 -7.41
C HIS A 338 16.25 -26.60 -6.64
N TRP A 339 16.00 -25.36 -6.19
CA TRP A 339 14.78 -25.02 -5.46
C TRP A 339 13.51 -25.23 -6.31
N HIS A 340 13.55 -24.81 -7.58
CA HIS A 340 12.45 -25.01 -8.53
C HIS A 340 12.23 -26.49 -8.85
N ILE A 341 13.31 -27.24 -9.09
CA ILE A 341 13.23 -28.69 -9.29
C ILE A 341 12.55 -29.35 -8.09
N ARG A 342 13.05 -29.09 -6.87
CA ARG A 342 12.51 -29.67 -5.64
C ARG A 342 11.04 -29.32 -5.44
N ARG A 343 10.63 -28.08 -5.73
CA ARG A 343 9.24 -27.63 -5.64
C ARG A 343 8.34 -28.35 -6.64
N ASN A 344 8.81 -28.54 -7.87
CA ASN A 344 8.08 -29.26 -8.92
C ASN A 344 7.92 -30.75 -8.57
N VAL A 345 8.99 -31.39 -8.10
CA VAL A 345 8.98 -32.78 -7.62
C VAL A 345 8.02 -32.94 -6.45
N LEU A 346 8.06 -32.04 -5.45
CA LEU A 346 7.12 -32.06 -4.33
C LEU A 346 5.66 -31.91 -4.78
N ALA A 347 5.40 -31.03 -5.75
CA ALA A 347 4.06 -30.84 -6.28
C ALA A 347 3.53 -32.11 -6.97
N GLN A 348 4.38 -32.84 -7.69
CA GLN A 348 4.01 -34.12 -8.30
C GLN A 348 3.87 -35.25 -7.27
N ALA A 349 4.79 -35.32 -6.30
CA ALA A 349 4.74 -36.28 -5.21
C ALA A 349 3.41 -36.15 -4.45
N LYS A 350 2.98 -34.94 -4.11
CA LYS A 350 1.67 -34.67 -3.48
C LYS A 350 0.48 -35.18 -4.30
N LYS A 351 0.53 -35.09 -5.63
CA LYS A 351 -0.53 -35.60 -6.52
C LYS A 351 -0.55 -37.13 -6.56
N LYS A 352 0.62 -37.77 -6.45
CA LYS A 352 0.75 -39.23 -6.55
C LYS A 352 0.52 -39.95 -5.24
N PHE A 353 1.12 -39.46 -4.16
CA PHE A 353 1.06 -40.10 -2.85
C PHE A 353 -0.10 -39.56 -2.00
N GLY A 354 -0.59 -38.34 -2.26
CA GLY A 354 -1.71 -37.73 -1.55
C GLY A 354 -1.30 -36.74 -0.46
N LEU A 355 -2.31 -36.18 0.22
CA LEU A 355 -2.17 -35.26 1.35
C LEU A 355 -2.93 -35.84 2.54
N VAL A 356 -2.55 -35.50 3.78
CA VAL A 356 -3.32 -35.93 4.95
C VAL A 356 -4.71 -35.30 4.89
N HIS A 357 -5.75 -36.13 4.92
CA HIS A 357 -7.12 -35.67 5.10
C HIS A 357 -7.32 -35.24 6.54
N THR A 358 -7.30 -33.93 6.81
CA THR A 358 -7.71 -33.40 8.11
C THR A 358 -9.23 -33.29 8.16
N HIS A 359 -9.90 -34.15 8.93
CA HIS A 359 -11.27 -33.89 9.36
C HIS A 359 -11.28 -32.61 10.22
N ASN A 360 -12.18 -31.67 9.93
CA ASN A 360 -12.29 -30.36 10.59
C ASN A 360 -11.05 -29.46 10.46
N ALA A 361 -10.61 -29.18 9.23
CA ALA A 361 -9.65 -28.12 8.99
C ALA A 361 -10.27 -26.75 9.35
N ALA A 362 -9.82 -26.14 10.44
CA ALA A 362 -10.06 -24.71 10.68
C ALA A 362 -9.56 -23.90 9.46
N ALA A 363 -10.35 -22.95 9.00
CA ALA A 363 -10.04 -22.13 7.83
C ALA A 363 -8.65 -21.48 7.99
N GLY A 364 -7.70 -21.88 7.12
CA GLY A 364 -6.35 -21.30 7.08
C GLY A 364 -5.18 -22.26 7.38
N ARG A 365 -5.42 -23.51 7.82
CA ARG A 365 -4.32 -24.49 7.95
C ARG A 365 -3.90 -25.02 6.57
N LYS A 366 -2.61 -24.89 6.23
CA LYS A 366 -2.02 -25.52 5.02
C LYS A 366 -2.14 -27.04 5.13
N LYS A 367 -2.61 -27.71 4.07
CA LYS A 367 -2.66 -29.17 3.98
C LYS A 367 -1.25 -29.75 4.21
N THR A 368 -1.10 -30.64 5.18
CA THR A 368 0.18 -31.30 5.51
C THR A 368 0.43 -32.45 4.55
N ASN A 369 1.71 -32.65 4.21
CA ASN A 369 2.14 -33.83 3.46
C ASN A 369 1.78 -35.09 4.25
N ASN A 370 1.48 -36.18 3.54
CA ASN A 370 1.42 -37.48 4.18
C ASN A 370 2.83 -38.09 4.31
N LEU A 371 2.94 -39.13 5.12
CA LEU A 371 4.21 -39.79 5.42
C LEU A 371 4.92 -40.26 4.15
N ASP A 372 4.20 -40.82 3.18
CA ASP A 372 4.79 -41.31 1.92
C ASP A 372 5.39 -40.18 1.09
N THR A 373 4.73 -39.02 1.02
CA THR A 373 5.29 -37.82 0.38
C THR A 373 6.56 -37.38 1.09
N ASP A 374 6.57 -37.37 2.42
CA ASP A 374 7.74 -36.95 3.19
C ASP A 374 8.93 -37.93 3.06
N ILE A 375 8.67 -39.25 3.08
CA ILE A 375 9.70 -40.27 2.83
C ILE A 375 10.27 -40.12 1.42
N PHE A 376 9.42 -39.95 0.41
CA PHE A 376 9.85 -39.75 -0.96
C PHE A 376 10.72 -38.50 -1.11
N MET A 377 10.30 -37.38 -0.52
CA MET A 377 11.04 -36.13 -0.59
C MET A 377 12.36 -36.16 0.19
N ALA A 378 12.40 -36.85 1.34
CA ALA A 378 13.64 -37.07 2.07
C ALA A 378 14.66 -37.89 1.25
N LYS A 379 14.18 -38.92 0.54
CA LYS A 379 15.02 -39.68 -0.39
C LYS A 379 15.45 -38.85 -1.59
N PHE A 380 14.55 -38.06 -2.19
CA PHE A 380 14.90 -37.13 -3.27
C PHE A 380 16.01 -36.16 -2.82
N ASP A 381 15.84 -35.53 -1.67
CA ASP A 381 16.83 -34.59 -1.11
C ASP A 381 18.17 -35.31 -0.84
N ALA A 382 18.16 -36.54 -0.33
CA ALA A 382 19.38 -37.34 -0.15
C ALA A 382 20.04 -37.75 -1.48
N THR A 383 19.25 -38.03 -2.52
CA THR A 383 19.76 -38.34 -3.87
C THR A 383 20.46 -37.12 -4.46
N VAL A 384 19.81 -35.94 -4.47
CA VAL A 384 20.39 -34.74 -5.10
C VAL A 384 21.61 -34.21 -4.34
N ASN A 385 21.69 -34.43 -3.03
CA ASN A 385 22.85 -34.06 -2.21
C ASN A 385 23.93 -35.16 -2.11
N SER A 386 23.96 -36.11 -3.05
CA SER A 386 25.00 -37.16 -3.09
C SER A 386 26.38 -36.54 -3.30
N LYS A 387 27.40 -37.09 -2.64
CA LYS A 387 28.77 -36.55 -2.69
C LYS A 387 29.55 -37.05 -3.90
N THR A 388 29.11 -38.15 -4.50
CA THR A 388 29.74 -38.78 -5.67
C THR A 388 28.70 -39.15 -6.70
N GLU A 389 29.13 -39.23 -7.97
CA GLU A 389 28.27 -39.63 -9.09
C GLU A 389 27.72 -41.06 -8.89
N ARG A 390 28.55 -42.00 -8.43
CA ARG A 390 28.12 -43.36 -8.11
C ARG A 390 27.02 -43.40 -7.03
N GLU A 391 27.19 -42.64 -5.95
CA GLU A 391 26.18 -42.54 -4.89
C GLU A 391 24.89 -41.91 -5.41
N PHE A 392 25.00 -40.91 -6.29
CA PHE A 392 23.85 -40.33 -6.98
C PHE A 392 23.12 -41.38 -7.81
N ASP A 393 23.81 -42.15 -8.65
CA ASP A 393 23.21 -43.15 -9.52
C ASP A 393 22.51 -44.26 -8.73
N GLU A 394 23.17 -44.79 -7.69
CA GLU A 394 22.61 -45.81 -6.80
C GLU A 394 21.33 -45.31 -6.10
N ARG A 395 21.36 -44.09 -5.54
CA ARG A 395 20.19 -43.48 -4.89
C ARG A 395 19.10 -43.10 -5.87
N SER A 396 19.48 -42.66 -7.07
CA SER A 396 18.57 -42.25 -8.14
C SER A 396 17.79 -43.46 -8.66
N PHE A 397 18.44 -44.62 -8.80
CA PHE A 397 17.76 -45.88 -9.08
C PHE A 397 16.75 -46.24 -7.99
N GLY A 398 17.17 -46.20 -6.72
CA GLY A 398 16.31 -46.49 -5.57
C GLY A 398 15.10 -45.53 -5.46
N LEU A 399 15.29 -44.26 -5.81
CA LEU A 399 14.24 -43.24 -5.83
C LEU A 399 13.19 -43.52 -6.93
N ARG A 400 13.63 -43.84 -8.15
CA ARG A 400 12.73 -44.20 -9.27
C ARG A 400 11.91 -45.45 -8.96
N ALA A 401 12.52 -46.42 -8.28
CA ALA A 401 11.86 -47.67 -7.90
C ALA A 401 10.73 -47.49 -6.86
N MET A 402 10.69 -46.38 -6.11
CA MET A 402 9.65 -46.14 -5.10
C MET A 402 8.25 -45.98 -5.71
N ASN A 403 8.15 -45.39 -6.90
CA ASN A 403 6.89 -45.20 -7.58
C ASN A 403 7.12 -45.01 -9.08
N ALA A 404 6.59 -45.93 -9.89
CA ALA A 404 6.75 -45.91 -11.36
C ALA A 404 6.25 -44.61 -12.01
N GLY A 405 5.23 -43.97 -11.45
CA GLY A 405 4.71 -42.69 -11.94
C GLY A 405 5.64 -41.51 -11.65
N MET A 406 6.30 -41.50 -10.48
CA MET A 406 7.32 -40.50 -10.16
C MET A 406 8.63 -40.78 -10.91
N GLY A 407 9.02 -42.04 -11.08
CA GLY A 407 10.20 -42.42 -11.88
C GLY A 407 10.11 -41.86 -13.30
N LYS A 408 8.99 -42.12 -14.00
CA LYS A 408 8.73 -41.55 -15.32
C LYS A 408 8.76 -40.02 -15.36
N TYR A 409 8.32 -39.35 -14.28
CA TYR A 409 8.34 -37.89 -14.19
C TYR A 409 9.76 -37.33 -13.99
N LEU A 410 10.61 -38.04 -13.24
CA LEU A 410 11.99 -37.63 -13.00
C LEU A 410 12.89 -37.83 -14.24
N ASP A 411 12.54 -38.78 -15.11
CA ASP A 411 13.26 -39.04 -16.37
C ASP A 411 12.79 -38.14 -17.53
N ALA A 412 11.57 -37.61 -17.44
CA ALA A 412 10.99 -36.70 -18.42
C ALA A 412 11.53 -35.29 -18.23
#